data_AF-A0A6V7KU59-F1
#
_entry.id   AF-A0A6V7KU59-F1
#
_cell.length_a   1.000
_cell.length_b   1.000
_cell.length_c   1.000
_cell.angle_alpha   90.00
_cell.angle_beta   90.00
_cell.angle_gamma   90.00
#
_symmetry.space_group_name_H-M   'P 1'
#
loop_
_entity.id
_entity.type
_entity.pdbx_description
1 polymer ?
#
loop_
_entity_poly.entity_id
_entity_poly.type
_entity_poly.pdbx_seq_one_letter_code
_entity_poly.pdbx_strand_id
1 'polypeptide(L)'
;MPHPGLKIATNPKFDGRLAEIESDFKTQLKVLIPTLLAPENLVTKKINGQTVRARDLLEYFKSYIRIYKGDELPEPKSMLVATAEANNLSAVADAKDLYLQMMECVCGGSKPFLATAHLESEHQRCVDKALHQFVNKRKMGGEEFSQMYMEKLMK
;
A
#
# COMPACT_ATOMS: atom_id res chain seq x y z
N MET A 1 -15.33 8.55 26.95
CA MET A 1 -15.73 9.84 26.37
C MET A 1 -16.98 10.31 27.11
N PRO A 2 -17.09 11.57 27.57
CA PRO A 2 -18.33 12.10 28.15
C PRO A 2 -19.53 11.95 27.21
N HIS A 3 -20.74 12.06 27.74
CA HIS A 3 -21.94 12.08 26.91
C HIS A 3 -22.06 13.44 26.18
N PRO A 4 -22.41 13.50 24.88
CA PRO A 4 -22.45 14.76 24.11
C PRO A 4 -23.64 15.67 24.48
N GLY A 5 -24.63 15.12 25.18
CA GLY A 5 -25.85 15.80 25.63
C GLY A 5 -27.11 15.07 25.17
N LEU A 6 -28.14 15.02 26.03
CA LEU A 6 -29.39 14.31 25.69
C LEU A 6 -30.09 14.94 24.47
N LYS A 7 -30.00 16.27 24.31
CA LYS A 7 -30.57 16.99 23.16
C LYS A 7 -29.99 16.52 21.82
N ILE A 8 -28.74 16.07 21.79
CA ILE A 8 -28.12 15.49 20.59
C ILE A 8 -28.54 14.04 20.41
N ALA A 9 -28.51 13.27 21.50
CA ALA A 9 -28.80 11.84 21.45
C ALA A 9 -30.25 11.53 21.02
N THR A 10 -31.19 12.46 21.22
CA THR A 10 -32.62 12.25 20.93
C THR A 10 -33.16 13.12 19.79
N ASN A 11 -32.38 14.05 19.23
CA ASN A 11 -32.84 14.92 18.14
C ASN A 11 -32.46 14.35 16.76
N PRO A 12 -33.44 13.85 15.97
CA PRO A 12 -33.17 13.31 14.64
C PRO A 12 -32.79 14.37 13.60
N LYS A 13 -32.92 15.66 13.92
CA LYS A 13 -32.57 16.80 13.05
C LYS A 13 -31.30 17.52 13.49
N PHE A 14 -30.51 16.93 14.39
CA PHE A 14 -29.24 17.52 14.80
C PHE A 14 -28.31 17.69 13.60
N ASP A 15 -27.73 18.88 13.46
CA ASP A 15 -26.97 19.32 12.29
C ASP A 15 -25.47 19.56 12.57
N GLY A 16 -25.01 19.23 13.78
CA GLY A 16 -23.60 19.35 14.16
C GLY A 16 -23.19 20.69 14.81
N ARG A 17 -24.13 21.62 15.06
CA ARG A 17 -23.79 22.91 15.69
C ARG A 17 -23.18 22.74 17.09
N LEU A 18 -22.00 23.33 17.29
CA LEU A 18 -21.22 23.23 18.55
C LEU A 18 -21.93 23.84 19.78
N ALA A 19 -22.86 24.77 19.55
CA ALA A 19 -23.65 25.39 20.60
C ALA A 19 -24.60 24.40 21.30
N GLU A 20 -24.98 23.32 20.62
CA GLU A 20 -25.88 22.30 21.14
C GLU A 20 -25.15 21.13 21.82
N ILE A 21 -23.80 21.13 21.78
CA ILE A 21 -22.95 20.08 22.37
C ILE A 21 -22.53 20.47 23.78
N GLU A 22 -22.58 19.51 24.71
CA GLU A 22 -22.10 19.67 26.07
C GLU A 22 -20.63 20.09 26.15
N SER A 23 -20.33 20.94 27.13
CA SER A 23 -19.00 21.57 27.27
C SER A 23 -17.90 20.53 27.57
N ASP A 24 -18.17 19.58 28.46
CA ASP A 24 -17.22 18.52 28.80
C ASP A 24 -16.88 17.61 27.62
N PHE A 25 -17.88 17.31 26.78
CA PHE A 25 -17.65 16.56 25.54
C PHE A 25 -16.70 17.30 24.61
N LYS A 26 -16.94 18.61 24.40
CA LYS A 26 -16.07 19.45 23.57
C LYS A 26 -14.65 19.53 24.13
N THR A 27 -14.50 19.68 25.44
CA THR A 27 -13.20 19.72 26.11
C THR A 27 -12.42 18.43 25.87
N GLN A 28 -13.06 17.28 26.07
CA GLN A 28 -12.41 15.99 25.84
C GLN A 28 -12.16 15.72 24.36
N LEU A 29 -12.99 16.24 23.44
CA LEU A 29 -12.78 16.07 22.00
C LEU A 29 -11.54 16.85 21.53
N LYS A 30 -11.31 18.04 22.10
CA LYS A 30 -10.08 18.82 21.89
C LYS A 30 -8.82 18.10 22.38
N VAL A 31 -8.94 17.15 23.30
CA VAL A 31 -7.82 16.29 23.73
C VAL A 31 -7.72 15.06 22.83
N LEU A 32 -8.84 14.39 22.54
CA LEU A 32 -8.89 13.15 21.77
C LEU A 32 -8.37 13.33 20.35
N ILE A 33 -8.81 14.37 19.64
CA ILE A 33 -8.48 14.54 18.22
C ILE A 33 -6.96 14.71 18.02
N PRO A 34 -6.25 15.60 18.74
CA PRO A 34 -4.79 15.65 18.67
C PRO A 34 -4.11 14.36 19.13
N THR A 35 -4.65 13.69 20.16
CA THR A 35 -4.09 12.41 20.62
C THR A 35 -4.09 11.35 19.52
N LEU A 36 -5.08 11.37 18.61
CA LEU A 36 -5.17 10.43 17.49
C LEU A 36 -4.47 10.92 16.21
N LEU A 37 -4.54 12.22 15.92
CA LEU A 37 -4.23 12.76 14.59
C LEU A 37 -3.09 13.79 14.57
N ALA A 38 -2.51 14.15 15.72
CA ALA A 38 -1.31 15.00 15.72
C ALA A 38 -0.17 14.30 14.94
N PRO A 39 0.68 15.05 14.22
CA PRO A 39 1.72 14.49 13.36
C PRO A 39 2.58 13.42 14.04
N GLU A 40 2.92 13.62 15.31
CA GLU A 40 3.71 12.73 16.16
C GLU A 40 2.99 11.43 16.56
N ASN A 41 1.65 11.42 16.49
CA ASN A 41 0.81 10.28 16.85
C ASN A 41 0.34 9.48 15.62
N LEU A 42 0.61 9.97 14.40
CA LEU A 42 0.19 9.30 13.17
C LEU A 42 0.95 7.99 12.98
N VAL A 43 0.24 6.87 13.13
CA VAL A 43 0.80 5.54 12.92
C VAL A 43 0.76 5.19 11.43
N THR A 44 1.92 5.04 10.81
CA THR A 44 2.00 4.60 9.41
C THR A 44 1.52 3.16 9.26
N LYS A 45 0.65 2.92 8.27
CA LYS A 45 0.13 1.57 8.01
C LYS A 45 1.26 0.61 7.69
N LYS A 46 1.28 -0.51 8.43
CA LYS A 46 2.17 -1.63 8.16
C LYS A 46 1.39 -2.89 7.77
N ILE A 47 1.92 -3.63 6.80
CA ILE A 47 1.48 -4.99 6.44
C ILE A 47 2.75 -5.84 6.44
N ASN A 48 2.72 -6.98 7.12
CA ASN A 48 3.90 -7.82 7.36
C ASN A 48 5.10 -7.06 7.98
N GLY A 49 4.83 -6.11 8.88
CA GLY A 49 5.86 -5.27 9.49
C GLY A 49 6.50 -4.22 8.56
N GLN A 50 6.13 -4.19 7.27
CA GLN A 50 6.61 -3.18 6.32
C GLN A 50 5.65 -2.02 6.19
N THR A 51 6.20 -0.81 6.10
CA THR A 51 5.44 0.40 5.78
C THR A 51 4.83 0.30 4.37
N VAL A 52 3.54 0.60 4.27
CA VAL A 52 2.76 0.55 3.03
C VAL A 52 2.61 1.96 2.45
N ARG A 53 2.95 2.14 1.16
CA ARG A 53 2.70 3.40 0.46
C ARG A 53 1.25 3.48 0.01
N ALA A 54 0.73 4.70 -0.19
CA ALA A 54 -0.66 4.91 -0.61
C ALA A 54 -1.02 4.15 -1.90
N ARG A 55 -0.11 4.09 -2.88
CA ARG A 55 -0.32 3.34 -4.13
C ARG A 55 -0.47 1.84 -3.92
N ASP A 56 0.30 1.27 -2.98
CA ASP A 56 0.25 -0.15 -2.67
C ASP A 56 -1.01 -0.49 -1.86
N LEU A 57 -1.44 0.44 -0.98
CA LEU A 57 -2.66 0.28 -0.17
C LEU A 57 -3.90 0.06 -1.03
N LEU A 58 -3.99 0.71 -2.19
CA LEU A 58 -5.08 0.50 -3.14
C LEU A 58 -5.12 -0.94 -3.69
N GLU A 59 -3.95 -1.53 -3.97
CA GLU A 59 -3.88 -2.91 -4.45
C GLU A 59 -4.30 -3.91 -3.38
N TYR A 60 -3.90 -3.70 -2.11
CA TYR A 60 -4.43 -4.49 -0.99
C TYR A 60 -5.96 -4.38 -0.88
N PHE A 61 -6.51 -3.17 -1.06
CA PHE A 61 -7.95 -2.95 -1.00
C PHE A 61 -8.68 -3.74 -2.09
N LYS A 62 -8.20 -3.66 -3.33
CA LYS A 62 -8.75 -4.42 -4.47
C LYS A 62 -8.65 -5.93 -4.25
N SER A 63 -7.54 -6.41 -3.69
CA SER A 63 -7.37 -7.83 -3.38
C SER A 63 -8.36 -8.26 -2.30
N TYR A 64 -8.42 -7.57 -1.16
CA TYR A 64 -9.35 -7.93 -0.08
C TYR A 64 -10.81 -7.88 -0.51
N ILE A 65 -11.26 -6.84 -1.23
CA ILE A 65 -12.63 -6.79 -1.76
C ILE A 65 -12.92 -7.99 -2.67
N ARG A 66 -11.99 -8.39 -3.54
CA ARG A 66 -12.20 -9.54 -4.43
C ARG A 66 -12.44 -10.84 -3.66
N ILE A 67 -11.74 -11.03 -2.55
CA ILE A 67 -11.95 -12.21 -1.70
C ILE A 67 -13.33 -12.14 -1.02
N TYR A 68 -13.72 -10.97 -0.52
CA TYR A 68 -15.02 -10.76 0.16
C TYR A 68 -16.23 -10.67 -0.78
N LYS A 69 -16.03 -10.69 -2.10
CA LYS A 69 -17.11 -10.68 -3.09
C LYS A 69 -17.78 -12.05 -3.27
N GLY A 70 -17.21 -13.13 -2.73
CA GLY A 70 -17.89 -14.42 -2.65
C GLY A 70 -18.98 -14.40 -1.57
N ASP A 71 -19.97 -15.29 -1.69
CA ASP A 71 -21.06 -15.44 -0.70
C ASP A 71 -20.60 -16.04 0.65
N GLU A 72 -19.30 -16.35 0.78
CA GLU A 72 -18.70 -16.90 1.99
C GLU A 72 -17.57 -16.02 2.50
N LEU A 73 -17.50 -15.85 3.83
CA LEU A 73 -16.36 -15.20 4.47
C LEU A 73 -15.11 -16.05 4.20
N PRO A 74 -14.06 -15.49 3.60
CA PRO A 74 -12.86 -16.25 3.29
C PRO A 74 -12.17 -16.74 4.55
N GLU A 75 -11.73 -18.00 4.52
CA GLU A 75 -10.93 -18.55 5.60
C GLU A 75 -9.61 -17.76 5.77
N PRO A 76 -9.06 -17.69 7.00
CA PRO A 76 -7.79 -17.01 7.28
C PRO A 76 -6.63 -17.44 6.36
N LYS A 77 -6.63 -18.69 5.89
CA LYS A 77 -5.66 -19.19 4.89
C LYS A 77 -5.77 -18.46 3.55
N SER A 78 -7.00 -18.21 3.07
CA SER A 78 -7.25 -17.46 1.82
C SER A 78 -6.81 -15.99 1.95
N MET A 79 -6.99 -15.40 3.13
CA MET A 79 -6.53 -14.04 3.41
C MET A 79 -4.99 -13.90 3.40
N LEU A 80 -4.27 -14.90 3.90
CA LEU A 80 -2.80 -14.95 3.82
C LEU A 80 -2.33 -15.03 2.37
N VAL A 81 -2.95 -15.89 1.56
CA VAL A 81 -2.63 -16.03 0.12
C VAL A 81 -2.86 -14.72 -0.60
N ALA A 82 -4.00 -14.06 -0.41
CA ALA A 82 -4.26 -12.79 -1.08
C ALA A 82 -3.35 -11.65 -0.62
N THR A 83 -2.90 -11.67 0.63
CA THR A 83 -1.88 -10.73 1.12
C THR A 83 -0.54 -11.02 0.45
N ALA A 84 -0.14 -12.29 0.31
CA ALA A 84 1.04 -12.70 -0.44
C ALA A 84 0.97 -12.30 -1.92
N GLU A 85 -0.18 -12.46 -2.58
CA GLU A 85 -0.41 -12.01 -3.95
C GLU A 85 -0.23 -10.49 -4.08
N ALA A 86 -0.86 -9.70 -3.20
CA ALA A 86 -0.74 -8.24 -3.23
C ALA A 86 0.71 -7.77 -2.96
N ASN A 87 1.42 -8.43 -2.03
CA ASN A 87 2.84 -8.18 -1.76
C ASN A 87 3.69 -8.39 -3.02
N ASN A 88 3.49 -9.54 -3.69
CA ASN A 88 4.27 -9.91 -4.87
C ASN A 88 3.94 -9.03 -6.07
N LEU A 89 2.67 -8.70 -6.31
CA LEU A 89 2.28 -7.78 -7.39
C LEU A 89 2.85 -6.38 -7.19
N SER A 90 2.81 -5.84 -5.97
CA SER A 90 3.46 -4.56 -5.63
C SER A 90 4.98 -4.63 -5.82
N ALA A 91 5.61 -5.76 -5.51
CA ALA A 91 7.04 -5.96 -5.74
C ALA A 91 7.39 -6.02 -7.25
N VAL A 92 6.59 -6.70 -8.06
CA VAL A 92 6.76 -6.75 -9.53
C VAL A 92 6.61 -5.35 -10.13
N ALA A 93 5.58 -4.61 -9.73
CA ALA A 93 5.36 -3.25 -10.22
C ALA A 93 6.54 -2.34 -9.89
N ASP A 94 7.04 -2.38 -8.65
CA ASP A 94 8.21 -1.60 -8.23
C ASP A 94 9.48 -1.95 -9.01
N ALA A 95 9.76 -3.24 -9.18
CA ALA A 95 10.94 -3.69 -9.91
C ALA A 95 10.87 -3.30 -11.39
N LYS A 96 9.70 -3.42 -12.00
CA LYS A 96 9.45 -2.99 -13.38
C LYS A 96 9.59 -1.48 -13.53
N ASP A 97 9.03 -0.69 -12.61
CA ASP A 97 9.17 0.77 -12.59
C ASP A 97 10.65 1.17 -12.51
N LEU A 98 11.44 0.51 -11.65
CA LEU A 98 12.88 0.76 -11.53
C LEU A 98 13.61 0.47 -12.83
N TYR A 99 13.33 -0.68 -13.45
CA TYR A 99 13.90 -1.04 -14.76
C TYR A 99 13.59 0.03 -15.82
N LEU A 100 12.32 0.43 -15.93
CA LEU A 100 11.88 1.44 -16.89
C LEU A 100 12.58 2.78 -16.66
N GLN A 101 12.67 3.23 -15.41
CA GLN A 101 13.36 4.48 -15.06
C GLN A 101 14.86 4.45 -15.40
N MET A 102 15.51 3.31 -15.16
CA MET A 102 16.93 3.14 -15.48
C MET A 102 17.16 3.09 -16.99
N MET A 103 16.33 2.35 -17.73
CA MET A 103 16.45 2.25 -19.18
C MET A 103 16.12 3.57 -19.88
N GLU A 104 15.15 4.34 -19.37
CA GLU A 104 14.86 5.69 -19.88
C GLU A 104 16.09 6.61 -19.73
N CYS A 105 16.88 6.45 -18.65
CA CYS A 105 18.13 7.19 -18.48
C CYS A 105 19.23 6.79 -19.50
N VAL A 106 19.19 5.56 -20.01
CA VAL A 106 20.19 5.00 -20.94
C VAL A 106 19.80 5.26 -22.40
N CYS A 107 18.58 4.90 -22.78
CA CYS A 107 18.09 4.89 -24.16
C CYS A 107 16.71 5.54 -24.32
N GLY A 108 16.32 6.43 -23.41
CA GLY A 108 15.09 7.22 -23.53
C GLY A 108 15.10 8.14 -24.75
N GLY A 109 13.96 8.72 -25.10
CA GLY A 109 13.78 9.47 -26.36
C GLY A 109 14.68 10.71 -26.53
N SER A 110 15.31 11.19 -25.45
CA SER A 110 16.26 12.31 -25.45
C SER A 110 17.73 11.87 -25.51
N LYS A 111 18.00 10.56 -25.55
CA LYS A 111 19.36 9.99 -25.50
C LYS A 111 19.90 9.73 -26.90
N PRO A 112 21.22 9.88 -27.10
CA PRO A 112 21.84 9.56 -28.38
C PRO A 112 21.75 8.07 -28.68
N PHE A 113 21.95 7.71 -29.96
CA PHE A 113 22.01 6.32 -30.38
C PHE A 113 23.09 5.54 -29.59
N LEU A 114 22.72 4.37 -29.08
CA LEU A 114 23.63 3.41 -28.47
C LEU A 114 23.87 2.23 -29.41
N ALA A 115 25.12 1.76 -29.45
CA ALA A 115 25.45 0.49 -30.09
C ALA A 115 24.77 -0.69 -29.35
N THR A 116 24.30 -1.69 -30.11
CA THR A 116 23.53 -2.82 -29.59
C THR A 116 24.23 -3.54 -28.44
N ALA A 117 25.53 -3.82 -28.56
CA ALA A 117 26.30 -4.50 -27.50
C ALA A 117 26.35 -3.70 -26.19
N HIS A 118 26.38 -2.36 -26.27
CA HIS A 118 26.37 -1.52 -25.08
C HIS A 118 24.96 -1.43 -24.47
N LEU A 119 23.93 -1.38 -25.31
CA LEU A 119 22.54 -1.42 -24.87
C LEU A 119 22.20 -2.74 -24.16
N GLU A 120 22.65 -3.88 -24.67
CA GLU A 120 22.47 -5.20 -24.05
C GLU A 120 23.15 -5.29 -22.68
N SER A 121 24.38 -4.74 -22.57
CA SER A 121 25.09 -4.68 -21.29
C SER A 121 24.34 -3.82 -20.26
N GLU A 122 23.84 -2.65 -20.66
CA GLU A 122 23.05 -1.79 -19.79
C GLU A 122 21.69 -2.41 -19.44
N HIS A 123 21.05 -3.08 -20.39
CA HIS A 123 19.83 -3.85 -20.14
C HIS A 123 20.05 -4.90 -19.05
N GLN A 124 21.09 -5.73 -19.18
CA GLN A 124 21.39 -6.77 -18.18
C GLN A 124 21.63 -6.14 -16.80
N ARG A 125 22.38 -5.05 -16.74
CA ARG A 125 22.62 -4.29 -15.50
C ARG A 125 21.32 -3.78 -14.87
N CYS A 126 20.38 -3.29 -15.68
CA CYS A 126 19.07 -2.82 -15.21
C CYS A 126 18.20 -3.98 -14.71
N VAL A 127 18.18 -5.10 -15.44
CA VAL A 127 17.48 -6.33 -15.06
C VAL A 127 18.00 -6.85 -13.73
N ASP A 128 19.31 -6.98 -13.57
CA ASP A 128 19.93 -7.48 -12.34
C ASP A 128 19.54 -6.62 -11.12
N LYS A 129 19.51 -5.29 -11.28
CA LYS A 129 19.08 -4.38 -10.20
C LYS A 129 17.59 -4.49 -9.90
N ALA A 130 16.74 -4.60 -10.91
CA ALA A 130 15.30 -4.79 -10.72
C ALA A 130 15.00 -6.13 -10.02
N LEU A 131 15.68 -7.21 -10.42
CA LEU A 131 15.55 -8.52 -9.77
C LEU A 131 16.07 -8.50 -8.33
N HIS A 132 17.22 -7.87 -8.09
CA HIS A 132 17.76 -7.71 -6.75
C HIS A 132 16.79 -6.92 -5.84
N GLN A 133 16.13 -5.88 -6.37
CA GLN A 133 15.09 -5.15 -5.63
C GLN A 133 13.87 -6.05 -5.34
N PHE A 134 13.42 -6.82 -6.33
CA PHE A 134 12.29 -7.74 -6.17
C PHE A 134 12.57 -8.77 -5.08
N VAL A 135 13.72 -9.46 -5.13
CA VAL A 135 14.10 -10.52 -4.18
C VAL A 135 14.18 -9.98 -2.75
N ASN A 136 14.89 -8.86 -2.55
CA ASN A 136 15.13 -8.30 -1.22
C ASN A 136 13.91 -7.62 -0.59
N LYS A 137 12.87 -7.31 -1.35
CA LYS A 137 11.62 -6.82 -0.78
C LYS A 137 10.98 -7.94 0.04
N ARG A 138 10.76 -7.73 1.36
CA ARG A 138 10.05 -8.74 2.16
C ARG A 138 8.63 -8.91 1.63
N LYS A 139 8.23 -10.16 1.42
CA LYS A 139 6.94 -10.58 0.85
C LYS A 139 6.42 -11.74 1.69
N MET A 140 5.10 -11.87 1.81
CA MET A 140 4.46 -13.08 2.35
C MET A 140 4.37 -14.17 1.27
N GLY A 141 4.14 -15.42 1.69
CA GLY A 141 3.88 -16.55 0.77
C GLY A 141 5.05 -17.50 0.52
N GLY A 142 6.26 -17.18 1.02
CA GLY A 142 7.46 -18.01 0.82
C GLY A 142 8.16 -17.76 -0.52
N GLU A 143 9.31 -18.42 -0.70
CA GLU A 143 10.15 -18.27 -1.90
C GLU A 143 9.50 -18.88 -3.14
N GLU A 144 8.92 -20.08 -3.04
CA GLU A 144 8.25 -20.76 -4.15
C GLU A 144 7.09 -19.92 -4.73
N PHE A 145 6.28 -19.31 -3.87
CA PHE A 145 5.21 -18.43 -4.31
C PHE A 145 5.75 -17.17 -5.00
N SER A 146 6.83 -16.61 -4.47
CA SER A 146 7.49 -15.41 -5.03
C SER A 146 8.17 -15.70 -6.37
N GLN A 147 8.67 -16.93 -6.57
CA GLN A 147 9.33 -17.38 -7.79
C GLN A 147 8.42 -17.26 -9.02
N MET A 148 7.14 -17.61 -8.89
CA MET A 148 6.16 -17.50 -9.97
C MET A 148 6.00 -16.05 -10.48
N TYR A 149 6.15 -15.07 -9.59
CA TYR A 149 6.09 -13.65 -9.94
C TYR A 149 7.41 -13.13 -10.50
N MET A 150 8.53 -13.66 -10.01
CA MET A 150 9.85 -13.36 -10.56
C MET A 150 9.96 -13.84 -12.02
N GLU A 151 9.48 -15.04 -12.33
CA GLU A 151 9.44 -15.56 -13.70
C GLU A 151 8.57 -14.70 -14.62
N LYS A 152 7.45 -14.17 -14.11
CA LYS A 152 6.60 -13.22 -14.85
C LYS A 152 7.26 -11.85 -15.05
N LEU A 153 8.14 -11.43 -14.14
CA LEU A 153 8.90 -10.19 -14.26
C LEU A 153 10.04 -10.31 -15.29
N MET A 154 10.60 -11.52 -15.46
CA MET A 154 11.66 -11.80 -16.43
C MET A 154 11.16 -12.03 -17.87
N LYS A 155 9.86 -12.28 -18.05
CA LYS A 155 9.19 -12.45 -19.35
C LYS A 155 8.69 -11.12 -19.89
#